data_AF-A0A7W1FYA8-F1
#
_entry.id   AF-A0A7W1FYA8-F1
#
_cell.length_a   1.000
_cell.length_b   1.000
_cell.length_c   1.000
_cell.angle_alpha   90.00
_cell.angle_beta   90.00
_cell.angle_gamma   90.00
#
_symmetry.space_group_name_H-M   'P 1'
#
loop_
_entity.id
_entity.type
_entity.pdbx_description
1 polymer ?
#
loop_
_entity_poly.entity_id
_entity_poly.type
_entity_poly.pdbx_seq_one_letter_code
_entity_poly.pdbx_strand_id
1 'polypeptide(L)'
;MESLKHINKYFYKYRTRLLLGIVFVAISNFFAVYSVTYVRHAIDFLKKTSQVENNEDAYSKLFFFGVLIVGLALVSGFFLFLMRQTIIVMSRLIEYDLKNEIYEHYQKLDIAFYKRNNTGDLMNRISEDVSRVRMYIG
;
A
#
# COMPACT_ATOMS: atom_id res chain seq x y z
N MET A 1 -15.28 22.04 -1.94
CA MET A 1 -14.13 21.12 -1.87
C MET A 1 -12.79 21.85 -2.11
N GLU A 2 -12.61 23.07 -1.57
CA GLU A 2 -11.38 23.86 -1.76
C GLU A 2 -10.26 23.46 -0.78
N SER A 3 -10.61 23.00 0.42
CA SER A 3 -9.66 22.63 1.48
C SER A 3 -8.76 21.43 1.13
N LEU A 4 -9.26 20.48 0.33
CA LEU A 4 -8.48 19.33 -0.12
C LEU A 4 -7.42 19.70 -1.17
N LYS A 5 -7.57 20.84 -1.86
CA LYS A 5 -6.59 21.29 -2.87
C LYS A 5 -5.21 21.57 -2.25
N HIS A 6 -5.17 22.01 -0.99
CA HIS A 6 -3.89 22.26 -0.29
C HIS A 6 -3.05 20.97 -0.15
N ILE A 7 -3.71 19.83 0.00
CA ILE A 7 -3.04 18.52 0.12
C ILE A 7 -2.38 18.10 -1.20
N ASN A 8 -2.91 18.57 -2.34
CA ASN A 8 -2.41 18.21 -3.67
C ASN A 8 -0.94 18.61 -3.89
N LYS A 9 -0.46 19.65 -3.18
CA LYS A 9 0.95 20.05 -3.17
C LYS A 9 1.87 18.92 -2.71
N TYR A 10 1.46 18.16 -1.68
CA TYR A 10 2.24 17.05 -1.15
C TYR A 10 2.20 15.82 -2.08
N PHE A 11 1.06 15.57 -2.73
CA PHE A 11 0.97 14.55 -3.78
C PHE A 11 1.94 14.82 -4.93
N TYR A 12 2.11 16.09 -5.32
CA TYR A 12 3.07 16.46 -6.34
C TYR A 12 4.53 16.33 -5.86
N LYS A 13 4.82 16.68 -4.61
CA LYS A 13 6.15 16.52 -3.98
C LYS A 13 6.60 15.06 -3.99
N TYR A 14 5.69 14.12 -3.73
CA TYR A 14 5.98 12.68 -3.66
C TYR A 14 5.51 11.86 -4.87
N ARG A 15 5.28 12.52 -6.03
CA ARG A 15 4.71 11.90 -7.25
C ARG A 15 5.43 10.62 -7.71
N THR A 16 6.76 10.56 -7.55
CA THR A 16 7.56 9.41 -7.97
C THR A 16 7.28 8.18 -7.10
N ARG A 17 7.17 8.37 -5.78
CA ARG A 17 6.84 7.29 -4.83
C ARG A 17 5.42 6.80 -5.04
N LEU A 18 4.49 7.71 -5.34
CA LEU A 18 3.10 7.38 -5.62
C LEU A 18 2.97 6.58 -6.93
N LEU A 19 3.61 7.03 -8.01
CA LEU A 19 3.62 6.30 -9.28
C LEU A 19 4.25 4.92 -9.15
N LEU A 20 5.40 4.81 -8.47
CA LEU A 20 6.04 3.52 -8.20
C LEU A 20 5.13 2.61 -7.35
N GLY A 21 4.46 3.17 -6.34
CA GLY A 21 3.49 2.45 -5.53
C GLY A 21 2.35 1.88 -6.37
N ILE A 22 1.73 2.68 -7.24
CA ILE A 22 0.66 2.24 -8.15
C ILE A 22 1.15 1.12 -9.08
N VAL A 23 2.36 1.25 -9.63
CA VAL A 23 2.96 0.22 -10.48
C VAL A 23 3.15 -1.08 -9.69
N PHE A 24 3.66 -1.02 -8.46
CA PHE A 24 3.81 -2.20 -7.60
C PHE A 24 2.47 -2.83 -7.22
N VAL A 25 1.42 -2.04 -6.97
CA VAL A 25 0.05 -2.55 -6.73
C VAL A 25 -0.43 -3.34 -7.93
N ALA A 26 -0.29 -2.78 -9.14
CA ALA A 26 -0.75 -3.41 -10.37
C ALA A 26 -0.01 -4.73 -10.62
N ILE A 27 1.32 -4.72 -10.48
CA ILE A 27 2.16 -5.91 -10.64
C ILE A 27 1.81 -6.97 -9.59
N SER A 28 1.69 -6.58 -8.32
CA SER A 28 1.33 -7.47 -7.21
C SER A 28 -0.02 -8.16 -7.46
N ASN A 29 -1.03 -7.39 -7.88
CA ASN A 29 -2.35 -7.93 -8.18
C ASN A 29 -2.35 -8.84 -9.41
N PHE A 30 -1.61 -8.46 -10.45
CA PHE A 30 -1.44 -9.31 -11.62
C PHE A 30 -0.90 -10.68 -11.22
N PHE A 31 0.20 -10.74 -10.47
CA PHE A 31 0.78 -12.00 -10.00
C PHE A 31 -0.15 -12.77 -9.04
N ALA A 32 -0.88 -12.08 -8.16
CA ALA A 32 -1.83 -12.71 -7.25
C ALA A 32 -2.96 -13.42 -8.02
N VAL A 33 -3.57 -12.73 -8.98
CA VAL A 33 -4.64 -13.29 -9.84
C VAL A 33 -4.10 -14.41 -10.73
N TYR A 34 -2.89 -14.24 -11.26
CA TYR A 34 -2.25 -15.25 -12.08
C TYR A 34 -1.98 -16.54 -11.29
N SER A 35 -1.48 -16.42 -10.05
CA SER A 35 -1.25 -17.58 -9.16
C SER A 35 -2.53 -18.41 -8.94
N VAL A 36 -3.66 -17.75 -8.66
CA VAL A 36 -4.97 -18.41 -8.49
C VAL A 36 -5.40 -19.14 -9.78
N THR A 37 -5.11 -18.57 -10.94
CA THR A 37 -5.42 -19.19 -12.23
C THR A 37 -4.60 -20.46 -12.46
N TYR A 38 -3.34 -20.52 -12.04
CA TYR A 38 -2.51 -21.73 -12.13
C TYR A 38 -2.96 -22.83 -11.17
N VAL A 39 -3.46 -22.47 -9.99
CA VAL A 39 -4.09 -23.44 -9.08
C VAL A 39 -5.25 -24.16 -9.78
N ARG A 40 -6.07 -23.42 -10.55
CA ARG A 40 -7.15 -24.03 -11.34
C ARG A 40 -6.63 -25.00 -12.41
N HIS A 41 -5.61 -24.61 -13.17
CA HIS A 41 -4.99 -25.48 -14.17
C HIS A 41 -4.37 -26.74 -13.55
N ALA A 42 -3.78 -26.63 -12.36
CA ALA A 42 -3.25 -27.78 -11.61
C ALA A 42 -4.37 -28.75 -11.20
N ILE A 43 -5.51 -28.24 -10.73
CA ILE A 43 -6.68 -29.05 -10.38
C ILE A 43 -7.29 -29.74 -11.62
N ASP A 44 -7.39 -29.02 -12.75
CA ASP A 44 -7.92 -29.59 -13.99
C ASP A 44 -6.96 -30.64 -14.57
N PHE A 45 -5.65 -30.44 -14.45
CA PHE A 45 -4.62 -31.43 -14.80
C PHE A 45 -4.73 -32.69 -13.94
N LEU A 46 -4.95 -32.54 -12.62
CA LEU A 46 -5.20 -33.66 -11.71
C LEU A 46 -6.41 -34.48 -12.15
N LYS A 47 -7.54 -33.83 -12.40
CA LYS A 47 -8.78 -34.50 -12.83
C LYS A 47 -8.61 -35.29 -14.13
N LYS A 48 -7.88 -34.73 -15.10
CA LYS A 48 -7.60 -35.37 -16.40
C LYS A 48 -6.62 -36.54 -16.27
N THR A 49 -5.64 -36.43 -15.38
CA THR A 49 -4.62 -37.47 -15.15
C THR A 49 -5.15 -38.63 -14.32
N SER A 50 -6.09 -38.41 -13.39
CA SER A 50 -6.77 -39.51 -12.68
C SER A 50 -7.54 -40.49 -13.58
N GLN A 51 -7.76 -40.16 -14.86
CA GLN A 51 -8.36 -41.07 -15.85
C GLN A 51 -7.32 -41.84 -16.70
N VAL A 52 -6.02 -41.53 -16.61
CA VAL A 52 -4.97 -42.12 -17.45
C VAL A 52 -3.86 -42.68 -16.55
N GLU A 53 -3.65 -44.00 -16.61
CA GLU A 53 -2.80 -44.85 -15.74
C GLU A 53 -1.28 -44.57 -15.76
N ASN A 54 -0.81 -43.40 -16.24
CA ASN A 54 0.60 -43.04 -16.27
C ASN A 54 0.97 -42.24 -15.01
N ASN A 55 1.40 -42.95 -13.96
CA ASN A 55 1.63 -42.37 -12.63
C ASN A 55 2.94 -41.55 -12.51
N GLU A 56 4.02 -41.90 -13.20
CA GLU A 56 5.34 -41.26 -12.95
C GLU A 56 5.45 -39.82 -13.49
N ASP A 57 4.91 -39.55 -14.69
CA ASP A 57 4.89 -38.20 -15.28
C ASP A 57 3.92 -37.24 -14.58
N ALA A 58 2.95 -37.78 -13.85
CA ALA A 58 1.94 -37.02 -13.14
C ALA A 58 2.55 -36.31 -11.92
N TYR A 59 3.34 -37.04 -11.12
CA TYR A 59 3.96 -36.51 -9.90
C TYR A 59 4.98 -35.40 -10.21
N SER A 60 5.77 -35.54 -11.27
CA SER A 60 6.76 -34.54 -11.67
C SER A 60 6.10 -33.23 -12.12
N LYS A 61 5.02 -33.31 -12.91
CA LYS A 61 4.23 -32.15 -13.35
C LYS A 61 3.52 -31.48 -12.18
N LEU A 62 2.99 -32.25 -11.22
CA LEU A 62 2.37 -31.71 -10.01
C LEU A 62 3.35 -30.96 -9.14
N PHE A 63 4.54 -31.51 -8.94
CA PHE A 63 5.59 -30.84 -8.21
C PHE A 63 5.98 -29.51 -8.88
N PHE A 64 6.11 -29.50 -10.21
CA PHE A 64 6.36 -28.28 -10.98
C PHE A 64 5.27 -27.23 -10.79
N PHE A 65 3.98 -27.61 -10.86
CA PHE A 65 2.87 -26.69 -10.57
C PHE A 65 2.92 -26.14 -9.14
N GLY A 66 3.21 -26.99 -8.15
CA GLY A 66 3.35 -26.58 -6.76
C GLY A 66 4.45 -25.53 -6.55
N VAL A 67 5.65 -25.80 -7.09
CA VAL A 67 6.78 -24.86 -7.05
C VAL A 67 6.44 -23.55 -7.76
N LEU A 68 5.76 -23.62 -8.92
CA LEU A 68 5.37 -22.43 -9.68
C LEU A 68 4.37 -21.56 -8.91
N ILE A 69 3.35 -22.16 -8.28
CA ILE A 69 2.36 -21.45 -7.47
C ILE A 69 3.03 -20.74 -6.29
N VAL A 70 3.91 -21.44 -5.57
CA VAL A 70 4.67 -20.86 -4.45
C VAL A 70 5.57 -19.73 -4.94
N GLY A 71 6.27 -19.91 -6.06
CA GLY A 71 7.10 -18.86 -6.68
C GLY A 71 6.30 -17.61 -7.03
N LEU A 72 5.14 -17.77 -7.67
CA LEU A 72 4.25 -16.65 -8.02
C LEU A 72 3.69 -15.95 -6.76
N ALA A 73 3.35 -16.71 -5.72
CA ALA A 73 2.88 -16.14 -4.45
C ALA A 73 3.97 -15.33 -3.74
N LEU A 74 5.22 -15.82 -3.74
CA LEU A 74 6.36 -15.10 -3.18
C LEU A 74 6.65 -13.80 -3.94
N VAL A 75 6.61 -13.84 -5.27
CA VAL A 75 6.80 -12.65 -6.11
C VAL A 75 5.69 -11.62 -5.82
N SER A 76 4.42 -12.05 -5.78
CA SER A 76 3.32 -11.16 -5.42
C SER A 76 3.51 -10.56 -4.02
N GLY A 77 3.87 -11.38 -3.02
CA GLY A 77 4.15 -10.93 -1.66
C GLY A 77 5.29 -9.91 -1.58
N PHE A 78 6.35 -10.10 -2.37
CA PHE A 78 7.46 -9.14 -2.47
C PHE A 78 7.01 -7.79 -3.04
N PHE A 79 6.24 -7.77 -4.12
CA PHE A 79 5.69 -6.51 -4.66
C PHE A 79 4.71 -5.84 -3.71
N LEU A 80 3.94 -6.62 -2.96
CA LEU A 80 3.05 -6.12 -1.92
C LEU A 80 3.85 -5.45 -0.78
N PHE A 81 4.99 -6.01 -0.40
CA PHE A 81 5.91 -5.38 0.53
C PHE A 81 6.47 -4.06 -0.01
N LEU A 82 6.94 -4.02 -1.26
CA LEU A 82 7.44 -2.80 -1.89
C LEU A 82 6.37 -1.71 -2.01
N MET A 83 5.14 -2.08 -2.31
CA MET A 83 3.99 -1.17 -2.28
C MET A 83 3.82 -0.55 -0.89
N ARG A 84 3.85 -1.35 0.18
CA ARG A 84 3.75 -0.80 1.55
C ARG A 84 4.90 0.14 1.85
N GLN A 85 6.12 -0.23 1.48
CA GLN A 85 7.31 0.59 1.71
C GLN A 85 7.28 1.91 0.94
N THR A 86 6.58 1.97 -0.19
CA THR A 86 6.46 3.20 -0.98
C THR A 86 5.27 4.04 -0.53
N ILE A 87 4.05 3.49 -0.54
CA ILE A 87 2.81 4.25 -0.27
C ILE A 87 2.70 4.64 1.21
N ILE A 88 2.84 3.68 2.13
CA ILE A 88 2.63 3.95 3.57
C ILE A 88 3.72 4.88 4.12
N VAL A 89 4.97 4.66 3.73
CA VAL A 89 6.08 5.54 4.15
C VAL A 89 5.91 6.94 3.57
N MET A 90 5.45 7.05 2.32
CA MET A 90 5.15 8.35 1.71
C MET A 90 4.06 9.08 2.50
N SER A 91 2.98 8.39 2.87
CA SER A 91 1.90 8.95 3.69
C SER A 91 2.40 9.46 5.05
N ARG A 92 3.30 8.74 5.72
CA ARG A 92 3.97 9.20 6.96
C ARG A 92 4.87 10.42 6.76
N LEU A 93 5.56 10.52 5.62
CA LEU A 93 6.37 11.70 5.31
C LEU A 93 5.50 12.94 5.07
N ILE A 94 4.36 12.78 4.41
CA ILE A 94 3.40 13.88 4.25
C ILE A 94 2.85 14.32 5.61
N GLU A 95 2.51 13.38 6.49
CA GLU A 95 2.09 13.70 7.85
C GLU A 95 3.16 14.49 8.62
N TYR A 96 4.42 14.07 8.52
CA TYR A 96 5.55 14.75 9.15
C TYR A 96 5.69 16.20 8.64
N ASP A 97 5.66 16.38 7.32
CA ASP A 97 5.74 17.71 6.71
C ASP A 97 4.56 18.61 7.15
N LEU A 98 3.35 18.05 7.18
CA LEU A 98 2.15 18.80 7.56
C LEU A 98 2.19 19.21 9.05
N LYS A 99 2.64 18.32 9.93
CA LYS A 99 2.85 18.63 11.35
C LYS A 99 3.88 19.74 11.53
N ASN A 100 4.99 19.70 10.79
CA ASN A 100 6.01 20.73 10.87
C ASN A 100 5.50 22.10 10.39
N GLU A 101 4.76 22.14 9.28
CA GLU A 101 4.19 23.37 8.75
C GLU A 101 3.20 24.03 9.74
N ILE A 102 2.34 23.23 10.37
CA ILE A 102 1.41 23.70 11.40
C ILE A 102 2.17 24.16 12.65
N TYR A 103 3.19 23.41 13.07
CA TYR A 103 3.99 23.75 14.25
C TYR A 103 4.76 25.05 14.06
N GLU A 104 5.39 25.26 12.90
CA GLU A 104 6.03 26.53 12.54
C GLU A 104 5.03 27.70 12.52
N HIS A 105 3.81 27.46 12.05
CA HIS A 105 2.76 28.46 12.08
C HIS A 105 2.36 28.81 13.52
N TYR A 106 2.18 27.81 14.38
CA TYR A 106 1.85 28.02 15.79
C TYR A 106 2.92 28.85 16.51
N GLN A 107 4.20 28.63 16.26
CA GLN A 107 5.27 29.43 16.87
C GLN A 107 5.21 30.94 16.52
N LYS A 108 4.59 31.29 15.39
CA LYS A 108 4.46 32.69 14.93
C LYS A 108 3.20 33.37 15.48
N LEU A 109 2.31 32.64 16.13
CA LEU A 109 1.06 33.18 16.66
C LEU A 109 1.29 34.00 17.93
N ASP A 110 0.46 35.02 18.11
CA ASP A 110 0.55 35.95 19.24
C ASP A 110 -0.01 35.34 20.53
N ILE A 111 0.39 35.90 21.67
CA ILE A 111 -0.06 35.45 22.99
C ILE A 111 -1.58 35.59 23.15
N ALA A 112 -2.23 36.57 22.51
CA ALA A 112 -3.69 36.73 22.61
C ALA A 112 -4.44 35.64 21.85
N PHE A 113 -3.87 35.06 20.78
CA PHE A 113 -4.40 33.84 20.17
C PHE A 113 -4.44 32.67 21.16
N TYR A 114 -3.35 32.44 21.91
CA TYR A 114 -3.28 31.37 22.90
C TYR A 114 -4.14 31.60 24.14
N LYS A 115 -4.46 32.87 24.46
CA LYS A 115 -5.45 33.18 25.50
C LYS A 115 -6.89 32.90 25.07
N ARG A 116 -7.18 32.98 23.77
CA ARG A 116 -8.52 32.74 23.20
C ARG A 116 -8.77 31.28 22.84
N ASN A 117 -7.73 30.52 22.54
CA ASN A 117 -7.83 29.12 22.10
C ASN A 117 -7.16 28.19 23.11
N ASN A 118 -7.81 27.07 23.43
CA ASN A 118 -7.25 26.10 24.36
C ASN A 118 -6.07 25.36 23.70
N THR A 119 -4.91 25.35 24.36
CA THR A 119 -3.72 24.60 23.91
C THR A 119 -4.01 23.12 23.68
N GLY A 120 -4.90 22.50 24.46
CA GLY A 120 -5.30 21.11 24.26
C GLY A 120 -6.01 20.87 22.93
N ASP A 121 -6.84 21.83 22.49
CA ASP A 121 -7.50 21.75 21.19
C ASP A 121 -6.51 21.90 20.04
N LEU A 122 -5.57 22.85 20.16
CA LEU A 122 -4.48 23.00 19.18
C LEU A 122 -3.63 21.74 19.04
N MET A 123 -3.37 21.05 20.16
CA MET A 123 -2.62 19.79 20.20
C MET A 123 -3.41 18.62 19.61
N ASN A 124 -4.73 18.59 19.83
CA ASN A 124 -5.61 17.61 19.20
C ASN A 124 -5.64 17.80 17.68
N ARG A 125 -5.74 19.04 17.18
CA ARG A 125 -5.77 19.32 15.74
C ARG A 125 -4.48 18.88 15.04
N ILE A 126 -3.31 19.14 15.61
CA ILE A 126 -2.03 18.70 15.01
C ILE A 126 -1.81 17.19 15.12
N SER A 127 -2.37 16.53 16.13
CA SER A 127 -2.15 15.08 16.36
C SER A 127 -3.19 14.22 15.66
N GLU A 128 -4.47 14.51 15.92
CA GLU A 128 -5.62 13.71 15.50
C GLU A 128 -6.08 14.08 14.09
N ASP A 129 -6.35 15.36 13.81
CA ASP A 129 -6.87 15.77 12.50
C ASP A 129 -5.84 15.53 11.39
N VAL A 130 -4.56 15.81 11.64
CA VAL A 130 -3.48 15.50 10.69
C VAL A 130 -3.35 13.98 10.47
N SER A 131 -3.53 13.17 11.51
CA SER A 131 -3.54 11.71 11.34
C SER A 131 -4.74 11.24 10.51
N ARG A 132 -5.91 11.88 10.64
CA ARG A 132 -7.08 11.63 9.79
C ARG A 132 -6.84 12.02 8.33
N VAL A 133 -6.18 13.15 8.08
CA VAL A 133 -5.74 13.54 6.73
C VAL A 133 -4.78 12.50 6.15
N ARG A 134 -3.84 12.00 6.96
CA ARG A 134 -2.93 10.90 6.57
C ARG A 134 -3.70 9.64 6.17
N MET A 135 -4.73 9.23 6.92
CA MET A 135 -5.58 8.08 6.56
C MET A 135 -6.33 8.26 5.24
N TYR A 136 -6.70 9.50 4.87
CA TYR A 136 -7.30 9.79 3.57
C TYR A 136 -6.31 9.63 2.41
N ILE A 137 -5.03 9.97 2.64
CA ILE A 137 -3.98 9.92 1.64
C ILE A 137 -3.53 8.48 1.33
N GLY A 138 -3.50 7.61 2.35
CA GLY A 138 -3.13 6.20 2.21
C GLY A 138 -2.60 5.58 3.48
#